data_AF-A0A2N6JZW2-F1
#
_entry.id   AF-A0A2N6JZW2-F1
#
_cell.length_a   1.000
_cell.length_b   1.000
_cell.length_c   1.000
_cell.angle_alpha   90.00
_cell.angle_beta   90.00
_cell.angle_gamma   90.00
#
_symmetry.space_group_name_H-M   'P 1'
#
loop_
_entity.id
_entity.type
_entity.pdbx_description
1 polymer ?
#
loop_
_entity_poly.entity_id
_entity_poly.type
_entity_poly.pdbx_seq_one_letter_code
_entity_poly.pdbx_strand_id
1 'polypeptide(L)'
;MDVSGDGVENVTSDDGLRAARDRAVQAGIIINGLPIVTNDPDLDDYYKNNVIGGSDSFLIAANDFSDFGNAVTQKIGREIKPDKPVPEPITILGSLAAGGMGIVLRRQKKQKDTANSV
;
A
#
# COMPACT_ATOMS: atom_id res chain seq x y z
N MET A 1 -7.31 -1.54 10.63
CA MET A 1 -8.33 -1.64 9.57
C MET A 1 -8.91 -0.26 9.41
N ASP A 2 -9.07 0.21 8.18
CA ASP A 2 -9.56 1.55 7.92
C ASP A 2 -10.85 1.42 7.10
N VAL A 3 -11.90 2.09 7.57
CA VAL A 3 -13.24 2.03 6.97
C VAL A 3 -13.64 3.43 6.55
N SER A 4 -13.92 3.61 5.25
CA SER A 4 -14.40 4.85 4.65
C SER A 4 -15.73 4.61 3.94
N GLY A 5 -16.65 5.57 4.01
CA GLY A 5 -17.97 5.46 3.37
C GLY A 5 -18.82 6.71 3.60
N ASP A 6 -19.93 6.81 2.87
CA ASP A 6 -20.80 8.00 2.78
C ASP A 6 -22.22 7.77 3.32
N GLY A 7 -22.45 6.66 4.03
CA GLY A 7 -23.75 6.31 4.57
C GLY A 7 -23.70 5.25 5.67
N VAL A 8 -24.85 5.05 6.30
CA VAL A 8 -25.08 4.05 7.34
C VAL A 8 -25.29 2.64 6.74
N GLU A 9 -25.29 1.61 7.59
CA GLU A 9 -25.61 0.25 7.16
C GLU A 9 -27.05 0.20 6.60
N ASN A 10 -27.21 -0.33 5.38
CA ASN A 10 -28.51 -0.38 4.70
C ASN A 10 -29.26 -1.70 4.98
N VAL A 11 -29.40 -2.05 6.25
CA VAL A 11 -30.12 -3.25 6.70
C VAL A 11 -31.06 -2.90 7.85
N THR A 12 -31.89 -3.84 8.30
CA THR A 12 -32.92 -3.58 9.32
C THR A 12 -32.37 -3.31 10.74
N SER A 13 -31.09 -3.56 10.99
CA SER A 13 -30.45 -3.40 12.32
C SER A 13 -28.92 -3.33 12.25
N ASP A 14 -28.31 -2.51 13.09
CA ASP A 14 -26.83 -2.38 13.20
C ASP A 14 -26.16 -3.51 14.02
N ASP A 15 -26.92 -4.48 14.52
CA ASP A 15 -26.42 -5.55 15.39
C ASP A 15 -25.32 -6.38 14.72
N GLY A 16 -25.50 -6.69 13.44
CA GLY A 16 -24.51 -7.46 12.67
C GLY A 16 -23.19 -6.71 12.53
N LEU A 17 -23.25 -5.40 12.26
CA LEU A 17 -22.09 -4.52 12.14
C LEU A 17 -21.33 -4.43 13.47
N ARG A 18 -22.05 -4.11 14.56
CA ARG A 18 -21.45 -4.00 15.89
C ARG A 18 -20.83 -5.32 16.34
N ALA A 19 -21.49 -6.45 16.10
CA ALA A 19 -20.95 -7.78 16.40
C ALA A 19 -19.70 -8.11 15.56
N ALA A 20 -19.60 -7.63 14.32
CA ALA A 20 -18.40 -7.79 13.50
C ALA A 20 -17.24 -6.92 14.00
N ARG A 21 -17.53 -5.64 14.31
CA ARG A 21 -16.58 -4.73 14.94
C ARG A 21 -16.02 -5.33 16.22
N ASP A 22 -16.87 -5.78 17.13
CA ASP A 22 -16.45 -6.28 18.44
C ASP A 22 -15.56 -7.53 18.32
N ARG A 23 -15.86 -8.42 17.37
CA ARG A 23 -15.01 -9.59 17.06
C ARG A 23 -13.63 -9.17 16.54
N ALA A 24 -13.56 -8.17 15.68
CA ALA A 24 -12.29 -7.66 15.18
C ALA A 24 -11.46 -7.01 16.29
N VAL A 25 -12.10 -6.21 17.16
CA VAL A 25 -11.43 -5.61 18.33
C VAL A 25 -10.93 -6.69 19.29
N GLN A 26 -11.71 -7.73 19.56
CA GLN A 26 -11.28 -8.87 20.38
C GLN A 26 -10.09 -9.63 19.78
N ALA A 27 -9.95 -9.62 18.45
CA ALA A 27 -8.79 -10.17 17.75
C ALA A 27 -7.57 -9.23 17.75
N GLY A 28 -7.63 -8.08 18.46
CA GLY A 28 -6.56 -7.08 18.51
C GLY A 28 -6.49 -6.17 17.28
N ILE A 29 -7.54 -6.13 16.45
CA ILE A 29 -7.60 -5.26 15.28
C ILE A 29 -8.20 -3.92 15.69
N ILE A 30 -7.45 -2.84 15.44
CA ILE A 30 -7.93 -1.47 15.57
C ILE A 30 -8.71 -1.10 14.30
N ILE A 31 -9.87 -0.48 14.45
CA ILE A 31 -10.74 -0.02 13.36
C ILE A 31 -10.85 1.50 13.41
N ASN A 32 -10.32 2.18 12.40
CA ASN A 32 -10.41 3.63 12.23
C ASN A 32 -11.51 4.00 11.25
N GLY A 33 -12.11 5.18 11.45
CA GLY A 33 -13.23 5.68 10.67
C GLY A 33 -12.89 6.90 9.84
N LEU A 34 -13.25 6.89 8.56
CA LEU A 34 -13.18 8.02 7.64
C LEU A 34 -14.55 8.26 6.98
N PRO A 35 -15.56 8.76 7.73
CA PRO A 35 -16.87 9.05 7.16
C PRO A 35 -16.78 10.22 6.18
N ILE A 36 -17.41 10.06 5.02
CA ILE A 36 -17.53 11.08 3.98
C ILE A 36 -18.91 11.73 4.15
N VAL A 37 -18.94 12.76 4.98
CA VAL A 37 -20.15 13.48 5.39
C VAL A 37 -20.63 14.32 4.20
N THR A 38 -21.45 13.72 3.34
CA THR A 38 -22.00 14.40 2.14
C THR A 38 -23.48 14.73 2.32
N ASN A 39 -24.27 13.73 2.71
CA ASN A 39 -25.73 13.84 2.75
C ASN A 39 -26.30 13.66 4.17
N ASP A 40 -25.57 12.96 5.03
CA ASP A 40 -25.99 12.67 6.40
C ASP A 40 -25.04 13.40 7.37
N PRO A 41 -25.51 14.49 8.01
CA PRO A 41 -24.69 15.28 8.92
C PRO A 41 -24.31 14.53 10.19
N ASP A 42 -25.01 13.45 10.53
CA ASP A 42 -24.78 12.66 11.75
C ASP A 42 -23.95 11.39 11.45
N LEU A 43 -23.40 11.27 10.25
CA LEU A 43 -22.64 10.10 9.81
C LEU A 43 -21.37 9.88 10.66
N ASP A 44 -20.75 10.95 11.16
CA ASP A 44 -19.60 10.83 12.04
C ASP A 44 -20.00 10.19 13.38
N ASP A 45 -21.14 10.56 13.95
CA ASP A 45 -21.71 9.95 15.14
C ASP A 45 -22.11 8.50 14.90
N TYR A 46 -22.66 8.18 13.73
CA TYR A 46 -22.90 6.80 13.34
C TYR A 46 -21.61 5.98 13.34
N TYR A 47 -20.53 6.49 12.74
CA TYR A 47 -19.24 5.80 12.71
C TYR A 47 -18.63 5.65 14.12
N LYS A 48 -18.76 6.66 14.99
CA LYS A 48 -18.32 6.57 16.40
C LYS A 48 -19.03 5.43 17.14
N ASN A 49 -20.34 5.29 16.91
CA ASN A 49 -21.17 4.35 17.68
C ASN A 49 -21.12 2.91 17.13
N ASN A 50 -20.93 2.76 15.81
CA ASN A 50 -21.15 1.48 15.13
C ASN A 50 -19.92 0.92 14.42
N VAL A 51 -18.98 1.75 13.98
CA VAL A 51 -17.88 1.34 13.08
C VAL A 51 -16.53 1.27 13.78
N ILE A 52 -16.09 2.35 14.43
CA ILE A 52 -14.74 2.43 15.01
C ILE A 52 -14.62 1.60 16.28
N GLY A 53 -13.43 1.08 16.57
CA GLY A 53 -13.18 0.33 17.81
C GLY A 53 -11.74 -0.12 17.99
N GLY A 54 -11.42 -0.48 19.24
CA GLY A 54 -10.06 -0.83 19.67
C GLY A 54 -9.34 0.35 20.33
N SER A 55 -8.39 0.05 21.21
CA SER A 55 -7.56 1.09 21.83
C SER A 55 -6.82 1.89 20.75
N ASP A 56 -6.78 3.21 20.90
CA ASP A 56 -6.16 4.15 19.97
C ASP A 56 -6.84 4.26 18.58
N SER A 57 -8.07 3.74 18.43
CA SER A 57 -8.87 4.01 17.22
C SER A 57 -9.22 5.49 17.10
N PHE A 58 -9.21 6.02 15.89
CA PHE A 58 -9.58 7.41 15.62
C PHE A 58 -10.62 7.53 14.51
N LEU A 59 -11.25 8.71 14.44
CA LEU A 59 -12.20 9.08 13.41
C LEU A 59 -11.82 10.43 12.80
N ILE A 60 -11.78 10.51 11.47
CA ILE A 60 -11.57 11.75 10.73
C ILE A 60 -12.68 11.89 9.69
N ALA A 61 -13.62 12.79 9.96
CA ALA A 61 -14.70 13.09 9.02
C ALA A 61 -14.19 13.95 7.85
N ALA A 62 -14.52 13.54 6.63
CA ALA A 62 -14.32 14.31 5.41
C ALA A 62 -15.65 14.99 5.06
N ASN A 63 -15.70 16.33 5.14
CA ASN A 63 -16.95 17.09 5.03
C ASN A 63 -17.27 17.57 3.62
N ASP A 64 -16.37 17.44 2.63
CA ASP A 64 -16.59 18.03 1.29
C ASP A 64 -15.98 17.24 0.12
N PHE A 65 -16.71 17.21 -1.02
CA PHE A 65 -16.34 16.57 -2.28
C PHE A 65 -15.12 17.21 -2.98
N SER A 66 -14.74 18.43 -2.59
CA SER A 66 -13.50 19.09 -3.06
C SER A 66 -12.25 18.32 -2.62
N ASP A 67 -12.31 17.61 -1.49
CA ASP A 67 -11.21 16.75 -1.03
C ASP A 67 -11.16 15.44 -1.82
N PHE A 68 -12.31 14.93 -2.25
CA PHE A 68 -12.37 13.77 -3.15
C PHE A 68 -11.74 14.08 -4.51
N GLY A 69 -12.02 15.24 -5.09
CA GLY A 69 -11.37 15.71 -6.33
C GLY A 69 -9.85 15.78 -6.19
N ASN A 70 -9.36 16.36 -5.10
CA ASN A 70 -7.92 16.43 -4.80
C ASN A 70 -7.30 15.03 -4.60
N ALA A 71 -7.98 14.14 -3.89
CA ALA A 71 -7.52 12.78 -3.62
C ALA A 71 -7.44 11.92 -4.90
N VAL A 72 -8.43 12.02 -5.79
CA VAL A 72 -8.42 11.35 -7.10
C VAL A 72 -7.33 11.91 -8.01
N THR A 73 -7.16 13.23 -8.06
CA THR A 73 -6.08 13.86 -8.85
C THR A 73 -4.69 13.46 -8.35
N GLN A 74 -4.47 13.41 -7.02
CA GLN A 74 -3.19 12.94 -6.45
C GLN A 74 -2.94 11.45 -6.72
N LYS A 75 -3.99 10.63 -6.66
CA LYS A 75 -3.91 9.19 -6.94
C LYS A 75 -3.48 8.93 -8.39
N ILE A 76 -4.17 9.53 -9.36
CA ILE A 76 -3.83 9.40 -10.79
C ILE A 76 -2.43 9.99 -11.08
N GLY A 77 -2.10 11.16 -10.53
CA GLY A 77 -0.79 11.79 -10.70
C GLY A 77 0.39 10.98 -10.15
N ARG A 78 0.14 10.11 -9.17
CA ARG A 78 1.15 9.18 -8.62
C ARG A 78 1.29 7.90 -9.44
N GLU A 79 0.23 7.45 -10.09
CA GLU A 79 0.25 6.26 -10.97
C GLU A 79 0.89 6.54 -12.34
N ILE A 80 0.86 7.78 -12.84
CA ILE A 80 1.50 8.13 -14.12
C ILE A 80 3.02 8.32 -13.98
N LYS A 81 3.58 8.27 -12.75
CA LYS A 81 5.04 8.28 -12.54
C LYS A 81 5.60 6.86 -12.69
N PRO A 82 6.48 6.61 -13.68
CA PRO A 82 7.09 5.30 -13.87
C PRO A 82 8.20 5.08 -12.84
N ASP A 83 7.86 4.63 -11.62
CA ASP A 83 8.87 4.38 -10.57
C ASP A 83 9.45 2.95 -10.58
N LYS A 84 9.19 2.16 -11.63
CA LYS A 84 9.95 0.93 -11.89
C LYS A 84 10.19 0.79 -13.40
N PRO A 85 11.46 0.62 -13.85
CA PRO A 85 11.71 0.07 -15.17
C PRO A 85 10.95 -1.25 -15.24
N VAL A 86 10.09 -1.44 -16.24
CA VAL A 86 9.63 -2.79 -16.58
C VAL A 86 10.90 -3.62 -16.78
N PRO A 87 11.13 -4.71 -16.01
CA PRO A 87 12.23 -5.60 -16.32
C PRO A 87 11.99 -6.09 -17.74
N GLU A 88 12.85 -5.69 -18.67
CA GLU A 88 12.71 -6.18 -20.04
C GLU A 88 12.67 -7.70 -19.99
N PRO A 89 11.72 -8.35 -20.68
CA PRO A 89 11.69 -9.80 -20.73
C PRO A 89 13.06 -10.30 -21.12
N ILE A 90 13.73 -11.01 -20.20
CA ILE A 90 15.03 -11.66 -20.42
C ILE A 90 14.97 -12.60 -21.65
N THR A 91 13.74 -12.95 -22.05
CA THR A 91 13.37 -13.68 -23.26
C THR A 91 13.81 -13.02 -24.57
N ILE A 92 14.09 -11.70 -24.64
CA ILE A 92 14.60 -11.07 -25.88
C ILE A 92 16.14 -11.01 -25.94
N LEU A 93 16.86 -10.99 -24.82
CA LEU A 93 18.35 -11.00 -24.83
C LEU A 93 18.97 -12.41 -24.80
N GLY A 94 18.25 -13.43 -24.32
CA GLY A 94 18.73 -14.82 -24.28
C GLY A 94 18.83 -15.50 -25.65
N SER A 95 18.12 -15.01 -26.67
CA SER A 95 18.15 -15.53 -28.04
C SER A 95 19.23 -14.90 -28.93
N LEU A 96 19.93 -13.87 -28.46
CA LEU A 96 21.01 -13.19 -29.20
C LEU A 96 22.42 -13.46 -28.65
N ALA A 97 22.56 -14.03 -27.45
CA ALA A 97 23.86 -14.25 -26.78
C ALA A 97 24.29 -15.73 -26.68
N ALA A 98 23.68 -16.64 -27.44
CA ALA A 98 24.11 -18.04 -27.55
C ALA A 98 25.06 -18.30 -28.74
N GLY A 99 25.63 -17.26 -29.33
CA GLY A 99 26.57 -17.40 -30.45
C GLY A 99 27.55 -16.23 -30.55
N GLY A 100 28.65 -16.28 -29.78
CA GLY A 100 29.83 -15.49 -30.11
C GLY A 100 30.61 -14.94 -28.92
N MET A 101 31.73 -15.62 -28.62
CA MET A 101 33.03 -15.07 -28.20
C MET A 101 33.09 -13.88 -27.23
N GLY A 102 33.80 -14.05 -26.09
CA GLY A 102 34.53 -12.91 -25.52
C GLY A 102 34.96 -13.02 -24.06
N ILE A 103 35.87 -13.94 -23.73
CA ILE A 103 36.59 -13.99 -22.44
C ILE A 103 37.39 -12.70 -22.24
N VAL A 104 37.19 -11.94 -21.14
CA VAL A 104 38.26 -11.11 -20.54
C VAL A 104 38.01 -10.90 -19.03
N LEU A 105 38.81 -11.54 -18.18
CA LEU A 105 39.06 -11.07 -16.80
C LEU A 105 40.53 -10.67 -16.69
N ARG A 106 40.78 -9.43 -16.28
CA ARG A 106 42.11 -8.83 -16.10
C ARG A 106 42.17 -8.23 -14.69
N ARG A 107 43.04 -8.73 -13.81
CA ARG A 107 43.44 -8.06 -12.55
C ARG A 107 44.96 -8.13 -12.35
N GLN A 108 45.48 -6.99 -11.90
CA GLN A 108 46.86 -6.47 -11.81
C GLN A 108 47.64 -7.06 -10.62
N LYS A 109 48.93 -6.82 -10.29
CA LYS A 109 50.23 -6.51 -10.93
C LYS A 109 51.19 -6.16 -9.76
N LYS A 110 52.27 -6.91 -9.52
CA LYS A 110 53.61 -6.53 -8.97
C LYS A 110 54.29 -7.77 -8.36
N GLN A 111 55.42 -8.22 -8.92
CA GLN A 111 56.79 -7.83 -8.52
C GLN A 111 57.02 -8.12 -7.04
N LYS A 112 58.07 -8.80 -6.59
CA LYS A 112 59.24 -9.48 -7.13
C LYS A 112 59.85 -10.10 -5.83
N ASP A 113 60.84 -10.94 -5.98
CA ASP A 113 61.71 -11.47 -4.92
C ASP A 113 61.28 -12.86 -4.43
N THR A 114 61.91 -13.92 -4.95
CA THR A 114 63.25 -14.45 -4.60
C THR A 114 63.08 -15.59 -3.60
N ALA A 115 63.58 -16.76 -4.01
CA ALA A 115 64.05 -17.87 -3.19
C ALA A 115 63.06 -18.51 -2.20
N ASN A 116 62.57 -19.72 -2.53
CA ASN A 116 62.93 -20.89 -1.73
C ASN A 116 62.67 -22.22 -2.47
N SER A 117 63.56 -23.17 -2.18
CA SER A 117 63.71 -24.58 -2.57
C SER A 117 62.43 -25.36 -2.95
N VAL A 118 62.47 -26.38 -3.81
CA VAL A 118 63.38 -27.56 -3.85
C VAL A 118 63.56 -28.03 -5.29
#